data_AF-A0AAE2YJU7-F1
#
_entry.id   AF-A0AAE2YJU7-F1
#
_cell.length_a   1.000
_cell.length_b   1.000
_cell.length_c   1.000
_cell.angle_alpha   90.00
_cell.angle_beta   90.00
_cell.angle_gamma   90.00
#
_symmetry.space_group_name_H-M   'P 1'
#
loop_
_entity.id
_entity.type
_entity.pdbx_description
1 polymer ?
#
loop_
_entity_poly.entity_id
_entity_poly.type
_entity_poly.pdbx_seq_one_letter_code
_entity_poly.pdbx_strand_id
1 'polypeptide(L)'
;MSDYDRAGLIGLIKAEFKLDWHGIHGANHWARVLNHGKNIGQIRHADLLVVELFGFLHDSCRFDDGRDPKHGERAAEFAHGIHGDFYQLTPKQLSELCHALRHHSGGEVSTNKTIQTCWEADRLDLGRVGIFPSPQFLSQEANIFIDLAYDWSTQAPRRTHV
;
A
#
# COMPACT_ATOMS: atom_id res chain seq x y z
N MET A 1 14.41 7.14 -11.34
CA MET A 1 14.39 7.17 -9.87
C MET A 1 13.66 8.43 -9.47
N SER A 2 12.63 8.34 -8.63
CA SER A 2 11.99 9.54 -8.09
C SER A 2 12.93 10.17 -7.05
N ASP A 3 13.29 11.43 -7.28
CA ASP A 3 14.14 12.26 -6.41
C ASP A 3 13.33 12.77 -5.23
N TYR A 4 12.93 11.88 -4.33
CA TYR A 4 12.34 12.26 -3.05
C TYR A 4 13.07 11.57 -1.91
N ASP A 5 13.00 12.14 -0.70
CA ASP A 5 13.68 11.62 0.47
C ASP A 5 12.98 10.37 1.02
N ARG A 6 13.19 9.25 0.32
CA ARG A 6 12.62 7.95 0.68
C ARG A 6 13.13 7.47 2.05
N ALA A 7 14.40 7.74 2.36
CA ALA A 7 14.99 7.30 3.62
C ALA A 7 14.40 8.09 4.81
N GLY A 8 14.29 9.41 4.68
CA GLY A 8 13.64 10.27 5.66
C GLY A 8 12.17 9.92 5.86
N LEU A 9 11.42 9.68 4.77
CA LEU A 9 10.01 9.26 4.86
C LEU A 9 9.85 7.96 5.65
N ILE A 10 10.62 6.92 5.31
CA ILE A 10 10.57 5.64 6.03
C ILE A 10 11.01 5.82 7.48
N GLY A 11 12.00 6.68 7.74
CA GLY A 11 12.46 7.02 9.09
C GLY A 11 11.35 7.64 9.93
N LEU A 12 10.63 8.62 9.39
CA LEU A 12 9.49 9.26 10.06
C LEU A 12 8.37 8.24 10.32
N ILE A 13 7.98 7.48 9.30
CA ILE A 13 6.92 6.48 9.43
C ILE A 13 7.28 5.47 10.52
N LYS A 14 8.52 4.96 10.53
CA LYS A 14 8.98 4.01 11.56
C LYS A 14 8.95 4.61 12.97
N ALA A 15 9.30 5.89 13.12
CA ALA A 15 9.28 6.56 14.41
C ALA A 15 7.86 6.78 14.94
N GLU A 16 6.89 7.02 14.04
CA GLU A 16 5.51 7.32 14.40
C GLU A 16 4.60 6.09 14.47
N PHE A 17 4.96 4.99 13.80
CA PHE A 17 4.13 3.79 13.72
C PHE A 17 3.83 3.22 15.11
N LYS A 18 2.55 3.03 15.40
CA LYS A 18 2.08 2.66 16.76
C LYS A 18 2.01 1.15 16.99
N LEU A 19 2.12 0.35 15.93
CA LEU A 19 2.04 -1.11 15.98
C LEU A 19 3.44 -1.74 15.87
N ASP A 20 3.50 -3.07 15.97
CA ASP A 20 4.75 -3.79 15.74
C ASP A 20 5.21 -3.61 14.28
N TRP A 21 6.40 -3.02 14.11
CA TRP A 21 7.05 -2.83 12.82
C TRP A 21 7.18 -4.12 12.00
N HIS A 22 7.28 -5.27 12.68
CA HIS A 22 7.35 -6.59 12.07
C HIS A 22 6.02 -7.37 12.13
N GLY A 23 4.95 -6.72 12.60
CA GLY A 23 3.61 -7.29 12.70
C GLY A 23 2.89 -7.43 11.37
N ILE A 24 1.63 -7.86 11.43
CA ILE A 24 0.81 -8.21 10.24
C ILE A 24 0.48 -7.01 9.34
N HIS A 25 0.47 -5.79 9.89
CA HIS A 25 0.35 -4.53 9.14
C HIS A 25 1.68 -3.74 9.09
N GLY A 26 2.81 -4.38 9.39
CA GLY A 26 4.13 -3.77 9.44
C GLY A 26 4.89 -3.78 8.12
N ALA A 27 6.19 -3.52 8.18
CA ALA A 27 7.03 -3.25 7.00
C ALA A 27 7.07 -4.38 5.96
N ASN A 28 6.93 -5.64 6.38
CA ASN A 28 6.88 -6.78 5.45
C ASN A 28 5.63 -6.73 4.56
N HIS A 29 4.49 -6.33 5.12
CA HIS A 29 3.26 -6.12 4.38
C HIS A 29 3.43 -4.97 3.38
N TRP A 30 3.94 -3.82 3.84
CA TRP A 30 4.16 -2.66 2.96
C TRP A 30 5.13 -2.95 1.81
N ALA A 31 6.17 -3.76 2.05
CA ALA A 31 7.10 -4.18 1.01
C ALA A 31 6.42 -5.05 -0.07
N ARG A 32 5.53 -5.97 0.32
CA ARG A 32 4.76 -6.79 -0.63
C ARG A 32 3.75 -5.95 -1.41
N VAL A 33 3.01 -5.06 -0.74
CA VAL A 33 2.10 -4.10 -1.39
C VAL A 33 2.86 -3.25 -2.41
N LEU A 34 4.00 -2.68 -2.02
CA LEU A 34 4.84 -1.90 -2.94
C LEU A 34 5.31 -2.73 -4.15
N ASN A 35 5.69 -3.99 -3.94
CA ASN A 35 6.07 -4.88 -5.01
C ASN A 35 4.90 -5.13 -5.97
N HIS A 36 3.73 -5.51 -5.46
CA HIS A 36 2.54 -5.73 -6.30
C HIS A 36 2.18 -4.46 -7.09
N GLY A 37 2.12 -3.32 -6.41
CA GLY A 37 1.79 -2.04 -7.01
C GLY A 37 2.75 -1.63 -8.12
N LYS A 38 4.07 -1.82 -7.94
CA LYS A 38 5.06 -1.51 -8.99
C LYS A 38 4.88 -2.38 -10.23
N ASN A 39 4.69 -3.69 -10.07
CA ASN A 39 4.51 -4.61 -11.20
C ASN A 39 3.23 -4.28 -11.97
N ILE A 40 2.10 -4.13 -11.26
CA ILE A 40 0.80 -3.86 -11.87
C ILE A 40 0.76 -2.46 -12.49
N GLY A 41 1.30 -1.47 -11.78
CA GLY A 41 1.34 -0.08 -12.23
C GLY A 41 2.13 0.10 -13.52
N GLN A 42 3.20 -0.67 -13.72
CA GLN A 42 3.95 -0.68 -14.98
C GLN A 42 3.08 -1.18 -16.14
N ILE A 43 2.35 -2.28 -15.96
CA ILE A 43 1.48 -2.87 -16.98
C ILE A 43 0.32 -1.91 -17.31
N ARG A 44 -0.28 -1.30 -16.28
CA ARG A 44 -1.46 -0.45 -16.44
C ARG A 44 -1.12 0.99 -16.84
N HIS A 45 0.15 1.37 -16.82
CA HIS A 45 0.62 2.76 -16.95
C HIS A 45 0.02 3.68 -15.88
N ALA A 46 0.05 3.22 -14.62
CA ALA A 46 -0.29 4.02 -13.46
C ALA A 46 0.84 4.99 -13.09
N ASP A 47 0.52 6.01 -12.29
CA ASP A 47 1.53 6.87 -11.69
C ASP A 47 2.32 6.10 -10.61
N LEU A 48 3.52 5.65 -10.97
CA LEU A 48 4.37 4.84 -10.09
C LEU A 48 4.86 5.59 -8.85
N LEU A 49 4.89 6.93 -8.86
CA LEU A 49 5.27 7.69 -7.67
C LEU A 49 4.13 7.66 -6.65
N VAL A 50 2.88 7.87 -7.09
CA VAL A 50 1.71 7.76 -6.22
C VAL A 50 1.57 6.35 -5.66
N VAL A 51 1.75 5.32 -6.51
CA VAL A 51 1.70 3.92 -6.08
C VAL A 51 2.79 3.60 -5.05
N GLU A 52 4.00 4.13 -5.23
CA GLU A 52 5.08 3.92 -4.26
C GLU A 52 4.78 4.59 -2.91
N LEU A 53 4.31 5.83 -2.91
CA LEU A 53 3.93 6.53 -1.68
C LEU A 53 2.76 5.85 -0.97
N PHE A 54 1.75 5.39 -1.72
CA PHE A 54 0.65 4.61 -1.16
C PHE A 54 1.15 3.35 -0.44
N GLY A 55 2.08 2.59 -1.06
CA GLY A 55 2.66 1.40 -0.47
C GLY A 55 3.30 1.65 0.90
N PHE A 56 3.93 2.80 1.10
CA PHE A 56 4.52 3.18 2.39
C PHE A 56 3.52 3.75 3.40
N LEU A 57 2.44 4.40 2.95
CA LEU A 57 1.59 5.24 3.81
C LEU A 57 0.25 4.61 4.19
N HIS A 58 -0.33 3.71 3.39
CA HIS A 58 -1.74 3.26 3.54
C HIS A 58 -2.11 2.76 4.94
N ASP A 59 -1.22 1.98 5.57
CA ASP A 59 -1.40 1.44 6.92
C ASP A 59 -0.51 2.12 7.97
N SER A 60 0.22 3.18 7.61
CA SER A 60 1.17 3.87 8.51
C SER A 60 0.50 4.52 9.72
N CYS A 61 -0.80 4.79 9.64
CA CYS A 61 -1.58 5.47 10.69
C CYS A 61 -2.60 4.55 11.39
N ARG A 62 -2.37 3.23 11.39
CA ARG A 62 -3.16 2.32 12.21
C ARG A 62 -2.91 2.50 13.71
N PHE A 63 -3.95 2.36 14.50
CA PHE A 63 -3.88 2.27 15.97
C PHE A 63 -4.15 0.86 16.48
N ASP A 64 -4.66 -0.04 15.64
CA ASP A 64 -5.00 -1.41 16.00
C ASP A 64 -4.83 -2.36 14.80
N ASP A 65 -4.38 -3.59 15.08
CA ASP A 65 -4.23 -4.66 14.08
C ASP A 65 -5.57 -5.28 13.66
N GLY A 66 -6.62 -5.12 14.46
CA GLY A 66 -7.97 -5.56 14.16
C GLY A 66 -8.76 -4.48 13.43
N ARG A 67 -9.86 -4.04 14.04
CA ARG A 67 -10.82 -3.14 13.42
C ARG A 67 -10.42 -1.69 13.64
N ASP A 68 -9.94 -1.04 12.60
CA ASP A 68 -9.58 0.37 12.62
C ASP A 68 -10.15 1.12 11.40
N PRO A 69 -11.45 1.40 11.33
CA PRO A 69 -12.09 1.90 10.11
C PRO A 69 -11.63 3.31 9.67
N LYS A 70 -10.88 4.02 10.52
CA LYS A 70 -10.41 5.39 10.26
C LYS A 70 -8.93 5.47 9.87
N HIS A 71 -8.20 4.34 9.78
CA HIS A 71 -6.77 4.36 9.43
C HIS A 71 -6.50 5.01 8.08
N GLY A 72 -7.33 4.73 7.06
CA GLY A 72 -7.21 5.36 5.74
C GLY A 72 -7.37 6.88 5.77
N GLU A 73 -8.33 7.41 6.54
CA GLU A 73 -8.53 8.86 6.70
C GLU A 73 -7.28 9.49 7.33
N ARG A 74 -6.80 8.91 8.43
CA ARG A 74 -5.59 9.40 9.11
C ARG A 74 -4.36 9.32 8.23
N ALA A 75 -4.21 8.25 7.45
CA ALA A 75 -3.12 8.11 6.49
C ALA A 75 -3.19 9.20 5.41
N ALA A 76 -4.38 9.54 4.91
CA ALA A 76 -4.57 10.61 3.95
C ALA A 76 -4.25 12.00 4.54
N GLU A 77 -4.69 12.27 5.77
CA GLU A 77 -4.36 13.50 6.51
C GLU A 77 -2.85 13.61 6.77
N PHE A 78 -2.22 12.52 7.21
CA PHE A 78 -0.77 12.45 7.43
C PHE A 78 0.01 12.69 6.14
N ALA A 79 -0.36 12.01 5.05
CA ALA A 79 0.28 12.17 3.74
C ALA A 79 0.13 13.60 3.18
N HIS A 80 -1.01 14.25 3.44
CA HIS A 80 -1.19 15.65 3.08
C HIS A 80 -0.34 16.58 3.95
N GLY A 81 -0.24 16.32 5.25
CA GLY A 81 0.50 17.14 6.20
C GLY A 81 2.02 17.14 5.99
N ILE A 82 2.58 16.04 5.50
CA ILE A 82 4.03 15.90 5.23
C ILE A 82 4.41 16.17 3.76
N HIS A 83 3.43 16.54 2.92
CA HIS A 83 3.69 16.91 1.52
C HIS A 83 4.52 18.20 1.48
N GLY A 84 5.64 18.15 0.75
CA GLY A 84 6.64 19.23 0.71
C GLY A 84 7.87 18.98 1.59
N ASP A 85 7.77 18.10 2.59
CA ASP A 85 8.90 17.78 3.48
C ASP A 85 9.77 16.66 2.90
N PHE A 86 9.15 15.54 2.53
CA PHE A 86 9.86 14.34 2.04
C PHE A 86 9.64 14.08 0.56
N TYR A 87 8.52 14.55 0.01
CA TYR A 87 8.14 14.38 -1.39
C TYR A 87 7.32 15.55 -1.88
N GLN A 88 7.41 15.81 -3.18
CA GLN A 88 6.62 16.82 -3.87
C GLN A 88 5.75 16.15 -4.94
N LEU A 89 4.44 16.27 -4.76
CA LEU A 89 3.43 15.86 -5.73
C LEU A 89 2.77 17.07 -6.41
N THR A 90 2.33 16.88 -7.66
CA THR A 90 1.37 17.79 -8.30
C THR A 90 0.02 17.73 -7.58
N PRO A 91 -0.85 18.76 -7.72
CA PRO A 91 -2.18 18.74 -7.10
C PRO A 91 -3.01 17.51 -7.47
N LYS A 92 -2.91 17.04 -8.72
CA LYS A 92 -3.58 15.82 -9.18
C LYS A 92 -3.07 14.59 -8.46
N GLN A 93 -1.75 14.39 -8.41
CA GLN A 93 -1.14 13.24 -7.74
C GLN A 93 -1.43 13.21 -6.24
N LEU A 94 -1.40 14.37 -5.57
CA LEU A 94 -1.73 14.46 -4.15
C LEU A 94 -3.19 14.09 -3.89
N SER A 95 -4.11 14.58 -4.74
CA SER A 95 -5.53 14.22 -4.67
C SER A 95 -5.75 12.71 -4.87
N GLU A 96 -5.08 12.12 -5.87
CA GLU A 96 -5.14 10.67 -6.15
C GLU A 96 -4.56 9.84 -4.99
N LEU A 97 -3.43 10.25 -4.42
CA LEU A 97 -2.83 9.60 -3.25
C LEU A 97 -3.77 9.66 -2.04
N CYS A 98 -4.25 10.84 -1.66
CA CYS A 98 -5.14 11.00 -0.50
C CYS A 98 -6.45 10.23 -0.68
N HIS A 99 -7.02 10.22 -1.90
CA HIS A 99 -8.21 9.43 -2.19
C HIS A 99 -7.92 7.92 -2.08
N ALA A 100 -6.81 7.45 -2.65
CA ALA A 100 -6.42 6.05 -2.57
C ALA A 100 -6.25 5.60 -1.11
N LEU A 101 -5.55 6.39 -0.29
CA LEU A 101 -5.34 6.13 1.14
C LEU A 101 -6.65 6.07 1.92
N ARG A 102 -7.54 7.05 1.73
CA ARG A 102 -8.81 7.15 2.47
C ARG A 102 -9.72 5.93 2.26
N HIS A 103 -9.76 5.40 1.05
CA HIS A 103 -10.80 4.45 0.63
C HIS A 103 -10.29 3.01 0.39
N HIS A 104 -9.00 2.72 0.59
CA HIS A 104 -8.43 1.42 0.21
C HIS A 104 -9.10 0.21 0.87
N SER A 105 -9.55 0.34 2.12
CA SER A 105 -10.27 -0.72 2.86
C SER A 105 -11.78 -0.79 2.57
N GLY A 106 -12.30 0.03 1.65
CA GLY A 106 -13.74 0.18 1.38
C GLY A 106 -14.35 -0.86 0.43
N GLY A 107 -13.53 -1.63 -0.28
CA GLY A 107 -13.99 -2.64 -1.25
C GLY A 107 -14.46 -2.09 -2.60
N GLU A 108 -14.22 -0.80 -2.88
CA GLU A 108 -14.58 -0.15 -4.14
C GLU A 108 -13.61 -0.51 -5.28
N VAL A 109 -14.02 -0.27 -6.53
CA VAL A 109 -13.12 -0.33 -7.70
C VAL A 109 -13.09 1.02 -8.40
N SER A 110 -11.97 1.35 -9.04
CA SER A 110 -11.77 2.64 -9.69
C SER A 110 -11.45 2.49 -11.18
N THR A 111 -11.98 3.41 -11.98
CA THR A 111 -11.58 3.58 -13.39
C THR A 111 -10.25 4.33 -13.52
N ASN A 112 -9.82 5.05 -12.46
CA ASN A 112 -8.50 5.65 -12.41
C ASN A 112 -7.45 4.55 -12.15
N LYS A 113 -6.56 4.36 -13.13
CA LYS A 113 -5.56 3.30 -13.10
C LYS A 113 -4.60 3.41 -11.92
N THR A 114 -4.26 4.62 -11.47
CA THR A 114 -3.38 4.84 -10.31
C THR A 114 -4.08 4.41 -9.03
N ILE A 115 -5.29 4.91 -8.78
CA ILE A 115 -6.06 4.57 -7.57
C ILE A 115 -6.36 3.06 -7.53
N GLN A 116 -6.80 2.49 -8.65
CA GLN A 116 -7.06 1.05 -8.74
C GLN A 116 -5.80 0.22 -8.46
N THR A 117 -4.64 0.62 -9.02
CA THR A 117 -3.34 -0.04 -8.76
C THR A 117 -3.00 -0.05 -7.28
N CYS A 118 -3.22 1.08 -6.58
CA CYS A 118 -2.99 1.16 -5.14
C CYS A 118 -3.86 0.14 -4.38
N TRP A 119 -5.16 0.12 -4.65
CA TRP A 119 -6.09 -0.76 -3.93
C TRP A 119 -5.85 -2.24 -4.23
N GLU A 120 -5.59 -2.60 -5.48
CA GLU A 120 -5.34 -4.00 -5.84
C GLU A 120 -3.99 -4.50 -5.32
N ALA A 121 -2.99 -3.63 -5.18
CA ALA A 121 -1.73 -3.96 -4.55
C ALA A 121 -1.88 -4.36 -3.07
N ASP A 122 -2.71 -3.65 -2.31
CA ASP A 122 -3.04 -4.03 -0.92
C ASP A 122 -3.90 -5.30 -0.87
N ARG A 123 -4.92 -5.39 -1.72
CA ARG A 123 -5.82 -6.55 -1.77
C ARG A 123 -5.12 -7.85 -2.13
N LEU A 124 -4.10 -7.81 -2.98
CA LEU A 124 -3.31 -9.00 -3.31
C LEU A 124 -2.55 -9.56 -2.11
N ASP A 125 -2.26 -8.72 -1.10
CA ASP A 125 -1.56 -9.15 0.12
C ASP A 125 -2.50 -9.65 1.22
N LEU A 126 -3.80 -9.81 0.95
CA LEU A 126 -4.82 -10.23 1.92
C LEU A 126 -4.61 -11.65 2.47
N GLY A 127 -3.85 -12.51 1.77
CA GLY A 127 -3.51 -13.84 2.28
C GLY A 127 -2.79 -13.79 3.64
N ARG A 128 -2.08 -12.71 3.94
CA ARG A 128 -1.41 -12.48 5.24
C ARG A 128 -2.36 -12.53 6.44
N VAL A 129 -3.63 -12.16 6.21
CA VAL A 129 -4.70 -12.14 7.22
C VAL A 129 -5.74 -13.24 6.96
N GLY A 130 -5.39 -14.25 6.17
CA GLY A 130 -6.23 -15.42 5.91
C GLY A 130 -7.36 -15.19 4.91
N ILE A 131 -7.28 -14.13 4.09
CA ILE A 131 -8.31 -13.81 3.10
C ILE A 131 -7.76 -14.07 1.69
N PHE A 132 -8.44 -14.93 0.93
CA PHE A 132 -8.10 -15.14 -0.48
C PHE A 132 -8.57 -13.93 -1.33
N PRO A 133 -7.68 -13.27 -2.09
CA PRO A 133 -8.05 -12.12 -2.91
C PRO A 133 -9.14 -12.46 -3.94
N SER A 134 -10.18 -11.63 -4.04
CA SER A 134 -11.29 -11.86 -4.97
C SER A 134 -11.09 -11.10 -6.30
N PRO A 135 -11.14 -11.79 -7.46
CA PRO A 135 -10.95 -11.18 -8.77
C PRO A 135 -11.90 -10.01 -9.11
N GLN A 136 -13.08 -9.96 -8.47
CA GLN A 136 -14.07 -8.91 -8.73
C GLN A 136 -13.62 -7.50 -8.28
N PHE A 137 -12.62 -7.43 -7.40
CA PHE A 137 -12.07 -6.18 -6.85
C PHE A 137 -10.76 -5.75 -7.52
N LEU A 138 -10.32 -6.49 -8.54
CA LEU A 138 -9.01 -6.35 -9.17
C LEU A 138 -9.19 -6.14 -10.68
N SER A 139 -8.20 -5.53 -11.32
CA SER A 139 -8.15 -5.48 -12.77
C SER A 139 -7.79 -6.84 -13.38
N GLN A 140 -7.98 -7.00 -14.70
CA GLN A 140 -7.55 -8.21 -15.42
C GLN A 140 -6.04 -8.42 -15.31
N GLU A 141 -5.25 -7.34 -15.34
CA GLU A 141 -3.80 -7.37 -15.18
C GLU A 141 -3.37 -7.72 -13.75
N ALA A 142 -4.16 -7.37 -12.74
CA ALA A 142 -3.89 -7.76 -11.35
C ALA A 142 -4.29 -9.22 -11.07
N ASN A 143 -5.33 -9.73 -11.74
CA ASN A 143 -5.85 -11.09 -11.53
C ASN A 143 -4.81 -12.19 -11.75
N ILE A 144 -3.88 -12.01 -12.68
CA ILE A 144 -2.84 -13.01 -12.95
C ILE A 144 -1.85 -13.19 -11.79
N PHE A 145 -1.85 -12.28 -10.81
CA PHE A 145 -0.96 -12.31 -9.65
C PHE A 145 -1.59 -12.94 -8.39
N ILE A 146 -2.88 -13.28 -8.40
CA ILE A 146 -3.61 -13.70 -7.18
C ILE A 146 -2.91 -14.88 -6.50
N ASP A 147 -2.69 -15.98 -7.22
CA ASP A 147 -2.14 -17.20 -6.62
C ASP A 147 -0.73 -16.95 -6.08
N LEU A 148 0.12 -16.28 -6.86
CA LEU A 148 1.49 -15.94 -6.44
C LEU A 148 1.51 -15.03 -5.21
N ALA A 149 0.62 -14.02 -5.15
CA ALA A 149 0.54 -13.10 -4.03
C ALA A 149 -0.03 -13.76 -2.77
N TYR A 150 -1.02 -14.64 -2.93
CA TYR A 150 -1.58 -15.42 -1.84
C TYR A 150 -0.53 -16.37 -1.24
N ASP A 151 0.19 -17.12 -2.09
CA ASP A 151 1.25 -18.02 -1.65
C ASP A 151 2.37 -17.26 -0.93
N TRP A 152 2.75 -16.08 -1.43
CA TRP A 152 3.79 -15.28 -0.81
C TRP A 152 3.36 -14.69 0.54
N SER A 153 2.13 -14.20 0.63
CA SER A 153 1.61 -13.58 1.85
C SER A 153 1.28 -14.57 2.97
N THR A 154 1.07 -15.85 2.63
CA THR A 154 0.77 -16.93 3.59
C THR A 154 2.00 -17.74 4.03
N GLN A 155 3.10 -17.69 3.28
CA GLN A 155 4.34 -18.34 3.68
C GLN A 155 4.95 -17.63 4.90
N ALA A 156 5.11 -18.39 6.00
CA ALA A 156 5.95 -17.97 7.12
C ALA A 156 7.36 -17.64 6.61
N PRO A 157 8.07 -16.65 7.18
CA PRO A 157 9.44 -16.36 6.77
C PRO A 157 10.23 -17.66 6.80
N ARG A 158 10.82 -18.06 5.65
CA ARG A 158 11.72 -19.20 5.60
C ARG A 158 12.74 -18.97 6.70
N ARG A 159 12.76 -19.84 7.72
CA ARG A 159 13.86 -19.87 8.68
C ARG A 159 15.12 -19.95 7.84
N THR A 160 15.98 -18.94 7.94
CA THR A 160 17.32 -19.02 7.38
C THR A 160 17.94 -20.31 7.91
N HIS A 161 18.26 -21.24 7.01
CA HIS A 161 19.17 -22.30 7.37
C HIS A 161 20.48 -21.61 7.77
N VAL A 162 20.92 -21.88 8.99
CA VAL A 162 22.24 -21.52 9.53
C VAL A 162 23.33 -21.90 8.55
#